data_AF-A0A525KCV2-F1
#
_entry.id   AF-A0A525KCV2-F1
#
_cell.length_a   1.000
_cell.length_b   1.000
_cell.length_c   1.000
_cell.angle_alpha   90.00
_cell.angle_beta   90.00
_cell.angle_gamma   90.00
#
_symmetry.space_group_name_H-M   'P 1'
#
loop_
_entity.id
_entity.type
_entity.pdbx_description
1 polymer ?
#
loop_
_entity_poly.entity_id
_entity_poly.type
_entity_poly.pdbx_seq_one_letter_code
_entity_poly.pdbx_strand_id
1 'polypeptide(L)' 'LEAMKMEHALTAPFDGTVEAVSATLGAQVSEGAVLAKLSASES' A
#
# COMPACT_ATOMS: atom_id res chain seq x y z
N LEU A 1 1.80 7.63 1.69
CA LEU A 1 0.93 8.45 0.83
C LEU A 1 1.04 9.88 1.30
N GLU A 2 1.24 10.84 0.42
CA GLU A 2 1.17 12.25 0.81
C GLU A 2 -0.20 12.82 0.43
N ALA A 3 -0.92 13.38 1.39
CA ALA A 3 -2.16 14.09 1.15
C ALA A 3 -2.19 15.35 2.01
N MET A 4 -2.57 16.49 1.42
CA MET A 4 -2.72 17.76 2.15
C MET A 4 -1.49 18.17 2.99
N LYS A 5 -0.27 17.96 2.46
CA LYS A 5 1.02 18.19 3.15
C LYS A 5 1.25 17.30 4.38
N MET A 6 0.57 16.18 4.46
CA MET A 6 0.75 15.18 5.51
C MET A 6 1.16 13.84 4.90
N GLU A 7 2.21 13.25 5.46
CA GLU A 7 2.60 11.88 5.16
C GLU A 7 1.76 10.90 5.97
N HIS A 8 1.06 10.03 5.26
CA HIS A 8 0.35 8.88 5.80
C HIS A 8 1.16 7.62 5.55
N ALA A 9 1.65 7.00 6.63
CA ALA A 9 2.23 5.68 6.58
C ALA A 9 1.12 4.63 6.36
N LEU A 10 1.29 3.78 5.35
CA LEU A 10 0.41 2.64 5.14
C LEU A 10 1.09 1.41 5.74
N THR A 11 0.51 0.86 6.81
CA THR A 11 1.02 -0.35 7.46
C THR A 11 0.23 -1.57 7.00
N ALA A 12 0.91 -2.72 6.85
CA ALA A 12 0.24 -3.98 6.57
C ALA A 12 -0.74 -4.31 7.71
N PRO A 13 -1.98 -4.76 7.41
CA PRO A 13 -2.95 -5.13 8.43
C PRO A 13 -2.68 -6.50 9.07
N PHE A 14 -1.80 -7.30 8.47
CA PHE A 14 -1.42 -8.64 8.94
C PHE A 14 -0.01 -9.00 8.44
N ASP A 15 0.59 -10.01 9.06
CA ASP A 15 1.85 -10.61 8.63
C ASP A 15 1.65 -11.45 7.36
N GLY A 16 2.51 -11.22 6.37
CA GLY A 16 2.35 -11.83 5.05
C GLY A 16 3.50 -11.49 4.09
N THR A 17 3.34 -11.92 2.85
CA THR A 17 4.28 -11.66 1.76
C THR A 17 3.67 -10.66 0.78
N VAL A 18 4.46 -9.68 0.33
CA VAL A 18 4.05 -8.74 -0.72
C VAL A 18 4.05 -9.45 -2.06
N GLU A 19 2.88 -9.65 -2.65
CA GLU A 19 2.75 -10.27 -3.97
C GLU A 19 2.97 -9.28 -5.11
N ALA A 20 2.48 -8.05 -4.94
CA ALA A 20 2.58 -7.02 -5.96
C ALA A 20 2.55 -5.63 -5.33
N VAL A 21 3.29 -4.71 -5.93
CA VAL A 21 3.21 -3.27 -5.64
C VAL A 21 2.83 -2.58 -6.95
N SER A 22 1.65 -1.96 -6.96
CA SER A 22 1.11 -1.25 -8.13
C SER A 22 1.24 0.27 -7.98
N ALA A 23 1.84 0.75 -6.89
CA ALA A 23 2.18 2.14 -6.68
C ALA A 23 3.60 2.46 -7.17
N THR A 24 3.79 3.66 -7.72
CA THR A 24 5.11 4.19 -8.12
C THR A 24 5.35 5.51 -7.40
N LEU A 25 6.62 5.81 -7.07
CA LEU A 25 6.97 7.04 -6.38
C LEU A 25 6.55 8.27 -7.22
N GLY A 26 5.87 9.23 -6.59
CA GLY A 26 5.38 10.45 -7.24
C GLY A 26 4.13 10.26 -8.12
N ALA A 27 3.63 9.04 -8.27
CA ALA A 27 2.38 8.80 -9.00
C ALA A 27 1.16 9.26 -8.18
N GLN A 28 0.21 9.93 -8.83
CA GLN A 28 -1.10 10.20 -8.24
C GLN A 28 -1.95 8.94 -8.26
N VAL A 29 -2.63 8.67 -7.15
CA VAL A 29 -3.53 7.54 -6.97
C VAL A 29 -4.89 8.06 -6.53
N SER A 30 -5.96 7.44 -7.04
CA SER A 30 -7.33 7.78 -6.66
C SER A 30 -7.74 7.03 -5.40
N GLU A 31 -8.79 7.51 -4.74
CA GLU A 31 -9.40 6.77 -3.63
C GLU A 31 -9.87 5.38 -4.10
N GLY A 32 -9.57 4.36 -3.30
CA GLY A 32 -9.86 2.96 -3.63
C GLY A 32 -8.86 2.29 -4.59
N ALA A 33 -7.82 3.00 -5.06
CA ALA A 33 -6.78 2.39 -5.87
C ALA A 33 -6.00 1.33 -5.07
N VAL A 34 -5.77 0.16 -5.68
CA VAL A 34 -4.94 -0.89 -5.08
C VAL A 34 -3.47 -0.50 -5.20
N LEU A 35 -2.81 -0.29 -4.06
CA LEU A 35 -1.41 0.13 -4.00
C LEU A 35 -0.45 -1.06 -3.87
N ALA A 36 -0.84 -2.06 -3.09
CA ALA A 36 -0.10 -3.29 -2.90
C ALA A 36 -1.05 -4.46 -2.62
N LYS A 37 -0.65 -5.67 -2.99
CA LYS A 37 -1.32 -6.92 -2.64
C LYS A 37 -0.42 -7.71 -1.70
N LEU A 38 -1.02 -8.22 -0.64
CA LEU A 38 -0.35 -9.06 0.36
C LEU A 38 -1.08 -10.39 0.44
N SER A 39 -0.31 -11.47 0.49
CA SER A 39 -0.79 -12.81 0.84
C SER A 39 -0.45 -13.08 2.30
N ALA A 40 -1.44 -13.51 3.08
CA ALA A 40 -1.22 -13.84 4.50
C ALA A 40 -0.21 -14.99 4.63
N SER A 41 0.68 -14.90 5.61
CA SER A 41 1.57 -16.00 5.94
C SER A 41 0.78 -16.98 6.81
N GLU A 42 0.12 -17.95 6.18
CA GLU A 42 -0.48 -19.08 6.90
C GLU A 42 0.65 -19.82 7.65
N SER A 43 0.47 -19.99 8.96
CA SER A 43 1.38 -20.76 9.84
C SER A 43 0.62 -21.91 10.48
#